data_AF-A0A5N7W1N9-F1
#
_entry.id   AF-A0A5N7W1N9-F1
#
_cell.length_a   1.000
_cell.length_b   1.000
_cell.length_c   1.000
_cell.angle_alpha   90.00
_cell.angle_beta   90.00
_cell.angle_gamma   90.00
#
_symmetry.space_group_name_H-M   'P 1'
#
loop_
_entity.id
_entity.type
_entity.pdbx_description
1 polymer ?
#
loop_
_entity_poly.entity_id
_entity_poly.type
_entity_poly.pdbx_seq_one_letter_code
_entity_poly.pdbx_strand_id
1 'polypeptide(L)'
;MSTTRFLTGITPSGTPHLGNYAGMMRPAIEASRDKNVENFYFLADYHALIKCQDPERVQRSTIEIAASWLAAGLDPEHVTFYRQSDIPEIPELTWFLTCVTGKGLLNRAHAYKAAVDKNNASGTEPDDGVTAGLFMYPVLMGADILIFNASKVPVGRDQVQHLEMARDMASSFNHIYGSEYFTLPEAVVEESVATLPGLDGRKMSKSYNNTIPLFAPREQLRKLINSITTDSRAPGEAKEVEGSALFQIYQGFASEEESAALRQQYAEGIAWGDAKQILFERIDREIAPMRERYEYLIAHPAELEEILQAGAVKARKLATPLLQQLRAAVGIRNLAQASKAKAKVAKTALPQFKQYRETDGQFYFKLVAADGQLLLQSLGFAAPKEAGQSIAQLQREGATALAGLKPRLQTLADVSDDQVIQALEQLREAAEQ
;
A
#
# COMPACT_ATOMS: atom_id res chain seq x y z
N MET A 1 -6.80 17.85 15.87
CA MET A 1 -5.53 17.38 15.26
C MET A 1 -5.83 16.06 14.59
N SER A 2 -5.34 15.83 13.37
CA SER A 2 -5.47 14.53 12.71
C SER A 2 -4.58 13.54 13.47
N THR A 3 -5.16 12.48 14.05
CA THR A 3 -4.39 11.42 14.71
C THR A 3 -3.65 10.61 13.64
N THR A 4 -2.33 10.49 13.76
CA THR A 4 -1.55 9.68 12.82
C THR A 4 -1.85 8.21 13.05
N ARG A 5 -2.34 7.52 12.00
CA ARG A 5 -2.68 6.10 12.06
C ARG A 5 -1.62 5.24 11.41
N PHE A 6 -1.14 4.26 12.15
CA PHE A 6 -0.21 3.22 11.72
C PHE A 6 -0.96 1.92 11.51
N LEU A 7 -0.62 1.18 10.45
CA LEU A 7 -1.20 -0.12 10.15
C LEU A 7 -0.11 -1.13 9.81
N THR A 8 -0.12 -2.28 10.49
CA THR A 8 0.83 -3.37 10.31
C THR A 8 0.08 -4.68 10.10
N GLY A 9 0.30 -5.29 8.93
CA GLY A 9 -0.22 -6.61 8.58
C GLY A 9 0.75 -7.73 8.94
N ILE A 10 0.23 -8.78 9.56
CA ILE A 10 1.00 -9.91 10.05
C ILE A 10 0.48 -11.18 9.37
N THR A 11 1.25 -11.76 8.44
CA THR A 11 0.82 -12.95 7.71
C THR A 11 0.95 -14.23 8.55
N PRO A 12 -0.14 -14.99 8.75
CA PRO A 12 -0.11 -16.34 9.33
C PRO A 12 0.67 -17.33 8.47
N SER A 13 1.99 -17.40 8.71
CA SER A 13 2.93 -18.21 7.91
C SER A 13 3.70 -19.24 8.77
N GLY A 14 3.09 -19.69 9.86
CA GLY A 14 3.65 -20.60 10.87
C GLY A 14 4.29 -19.88 12.06
N THR A 15 4.83 -20.66 12.99
CA THR A 15 5.33 -20.20 14.29
C THR A 15 6.39 -19.08 14.18
N PRO A 16 6.26 -17.98 14.95
CA PRO A 16 7.29 -16.95 15.05
C PRO A 16 8.62 -17.48 15.59
N HIS A 17 9.72 -16.91 15.11
CA HIS A 17 11.08 -17.18 15.59
C HIS A 17 11.74 -15.93 16.18
N LEU A 18 12.90 -16.10 16.84
CA LEU A 18 13.63 -14.99 17.48
C LEU A 18 13.88 -13.80 16.54
N GLY A 19 14.21 -14.07 15.27
CA GLY A 19 14.35 -13.03 14.25
C GLY A 19 13.08 -12.19 14.02
N ASN A 20 11.88 -12.79 14.08
CA ASN A 20 10.63 -12.03 13.97
C ASN A 20 10.40 -11.15 15.20
N TYR A 21 10.70 -11.69 16.38
CA TYR A 21 10.55 -10.95 17.63
C TYR A 21 11.48 -9.74 17.70
N ALA A 22 12.79 -9.98 17.57
CA ALA A 22 13.78 -8.92 17.71
C ALA A 22 13.70 -7.86 16.60
N GLY A 23 13.40 -8.29 15.37
CA GLY A 23 13.41 -7.41 14.20
C GLY A 23 12.08 -6.74 13.87
N MET A 24 10.96 -7.17 14.45
CA MET A 24 9.66 -6.60 14.08
C MET A 24 8.68 -6.53 15.25
N MET A 25 8.45 -7.63 15.99
CA MET A 25 7.42 -7.61 17.03
C MET A 25 7.80 -6.69 18.20
N ARG A 26 9.03 -6.78 18.72
CA ARG A 26 9.48 -5.97 19.85
C ARG A 26 9.48 -4.47 19.52
N PRO A 27 10.09 -4.00 18.41
CA PRO A 27 10.00 -2.60 18.01
C PRO A 27 8.55 -2.13 17.81
N ALA A 28 7.71 -2.94 17.16
CA ALA A 28 6.30 -2.61 16.94
C ALA A 28 5.53 -2.47 18.26
N ILE A 29 5.73 -3.38 19.21
CA ILE A 29 5.10 -3.32 20.54
C ILE A 29 5.59 -2.10 21.32
N GLU A 30 6.88 -1.77 21.25
CA GLU A 30 7.43 -0.56 21.86
C GLU A 30 6.81 0.71 21.26
N ALA A 31 6.76 0.81 19.93
CA ALA A 31 6.13 1.93 19.22
C ALA A 31 4.63 2.03 19.52
N SER A 32 3.96 0.89 19.77
CA SER A 32 2.53 0.86 20.10
C SER A 32 2.16 1.60 21.39
N ARG A 33 3.15 1.86 22.27
CA ARG A 33 2.96 2.56 23.55
C ARG A 33 2.88 4.07 23.42
N ASP A 34 3.21 4.64 22.26
CA ASP A 34 3.04 6.08 22.02
C ASP A 34 1.54 6.42 21.98
N LYS A 35 1.10 7.22 22.94
CA LYS A 35 -0.31 7.64 23.09
C LYS A 35 -0.74 8.68 22.07
N ASN A 36 0.18 9.21 21.27
CA ASN A 36 -0.10 10.24 20.26
C ASN A 36 -0.48 9.67 18.88
N VAL A 37 -0.44 8.34 18.73
CA VAL A 37 -0.71 7.66 17.46
C VAL A 37 -1.73 6.55 17.65
N GLU A 38 -2.43 6.20 16.58
CA GLU A 38 -3.35 5.05 16.56
C GLU A 38 -2.69 3.88 15.84
N ASN A 39 -2.53 2.76 16.53
CA ASN A 39 -1.92 1.56 15.96
C ASN A 39 -2.95 0.48 15.63
N PHE A 40 -2.86 -0.04 14.41
CA PHE A 40 -3.65 -1.16 13.91
C PHE A 40 -2.70 -2.32 13.61
N TYR A 41 -2.97 -3.45 14.23
CA TYR A 41 -2.27 -4.71 13.96
C TYR A 41 -3.30 -5.72 13.51
N PHE A 42 -3.02 -6.45 12.43
CA PHE A 42 -3.97 -7.45 11.96
C PHE A 42 -3.33 -8.73 11.48
N LEU A 43 -4.03 -9.83 11.73
CA LEU A 43 -3.68 -11.14 11.22
C LEU A 43 -4.22 -11.26 9.80
N ALA A 44 -3.32 -11.24 8.81
CA ALA A 44 -3.62 -11.25 7.39
C ALA A 44 -3.96 -12.66 6.89
N ASP A 45 -5.04 -13.24 7.41
CA ASP A 45 -5.44 -14.62 7.17
C ASP A 45 -6.02 -14.88 5.78
N TYR A 46 -6.63 -13.90 5.09
CA TYR A 46 -6.93 -14.06 3.66
C TYR A 46 -5.66 -14.09 2.81
N HIS A 47 -4.64 -13.30 3.15
CA HIS A 47 -3.35 -13.37 2.44
C HIS A 47 -2.63 -14.71 2.65
N ALA A 48 -2.85 -15.39 3.79
CA ALA A 48 -2.27 -16.70 4.03
C ALA A 48 -2.72 -17.74 2.98
N LEU A 49 -3.95 -17.63 2.48
CA LEU A 49 -4.54 -18.54 1.49
C LEU A 49 -3.81 -18.53 0.14
N ILE A 50 -3.01 -17.49 -0.14
CA ILE A 50 -2.22 -17.40 -1.39
C ILE A 50 -1.08 -18.42 -1.37
N LYS A 51 -0.52 -18.71 -0.18
CA LYS A 51 0.67 -19.55 -0.01
C LYS A 51 0.38 -20.88 0.67
N CYS A 52 -0.73 -20.99 1.39
CA CYS A 52 -1.08 -22.16 2.19
C CYS A 52 -2.52 -22.59 1.93
N GLN A 53 -2.69 -23.79 1.38
CA GLN A 53 -3.99 -24.42 1.13
C GLN A 53 -4.37 -25.45 2.21
N ASP A 54 -3.57 -25.56 3.27
CA ASP A 54 -3.84 -26.44 4.41
C ASP A 54 -4.64 -25.63 5.47
N PRO A 55 -5.95 -25.92 5.65
CA PRO A 55 -6.81 -25.14 6.52
C PRO A 55 -6.40 -25.25 8.00
N GLU A 56 -5.97 -26.42 8.45
CA GLU A 56 -5.52 -26.64 9.83
C GLU A 56 -4.26 -25.84 10.11
N ARG A 57 -3.34 -25.78 9.15
CA ARG A 57 -2.12 -24.98 9.26
C ARG A 57 -2.41 -23.49 9.30
N VAL A 58 -3.36 -22.98 8.51
CA VAL A 58 -3.77 -21.56 8.57
C VAL A 58 -4.34 -21.26 9.94
N GLN A 59 -5.30 -22.04 10.42
CA GLN A 59 -5.91 -21.85 11.74
C GLN A 59 -4.88 -21.90 12.88
N ARG A 60 -4.03 -22.94 12.89
CA ARG A 60 -2.96 -23.08 13.89
C ARG A 60 -2.00 -21.89 13.85
N SER A 61 -1.59 -21.44 12.67
CA SER A 61 -0.70 -20.29 12.52
C SER A 61 -1.35 -19.00 13.05
N THR A 62 -2.64 -18.81 12.82
CA THR A 62 -3.39 -17.65 13.35
C THR A 62 -3.38 -17.65 14.88
N ILE A 63 -3.66 -18.79 15.51
CA ILE A 63 -3.62 -18.95 16.97
C ILE A 63 -2.21 -18.67 17.52
N GLU A 64 -1.19 -19.32 16.96
CA GLU A 64 0.20 -19.20 17.41
C GLU A 64 0.70 -17.75 17.31
N ILE A 65 0.41 -17.07 16.20
CA ILE A 65 0.83 -15.67 16.02
C ILE A 65 0.06 -14.74 16.96
N ALA A 66 -1.27 -14.91 17.08
CA ALA A 66 -2.07 -14.08 17.99
C ALA A 66 -1.56 -14.19 19.43
N ALA A 67 -1.38 -15.42 19.91
CA ALA A 67 -0.83 -15.70 21.23
C ALA A 67 0.58 -15.09 21.38
N SER A 68 1.40 -15.17 20.33
CA SER A 68 2.78 -14.67 20.37
C SER A 68 2.86 -13.15 20.53
N TRP A 69 2.01 -12.39 19.83
CA TRP A 69 1.97 -10.94 19.95
C TRP A 69 1.46 -10.49 21.32
N LEU A 70 0.40 -11.11 21.81
CA LEU A 70 -0.15 -10.81 23.14
C LEU A 70 0.83 -11.19 24.25
N ALA A 71 1.48 -12.35 24.16
CA ALA A 71 2.49 -12.79 25.11
C ALA A 71 3.74 -11.91 25.10
N ALA A 72 4.10 -11.35 23.94
CA ALA A 72 5.18 -10.38 23.80
C ALA A 72 4.84 -8.98 24.34
N GLY A 73 3.58 -8.76 24.78
CA GLY A 73 3.15 -7.53 25.45
C GLY A 73 2.41 -6.54 24.54
N LEU A 74 1.89 -6.97 23.39
CA LEU A 74 0.93 -6.16 22.65
C LEU A 74 -0.33 -5.99 23.51
N ASP A 75 -0.70 -4.75 23.79
CA ASP A 75 -1.86 -4.43 24.64
C ASP A 75 -3.10 -4.17 23.77
N PRO A 76 -4.05 -5.12 23.71
CA PRO A 76 -5.24 -5.00 22.88
C PRO A 76 -6.19 -3.91 23.36
N GLU A 77 -6.05 -3.35 24.57
CA GLU A 77 -6.88 -2.22 25.01
C GLU A 77 -6.45 -0.90 24.38
N HIS A 78 -5.15 -0.75 24.11
CA HIS A 78 -4.57 0.47 23.53
C HIS A 78 -4.46 0.43 22.00
N VAL A 79 -4.43 -0.75 21.40
CA VAL A 79 -4.35 -0.92 19.95
C VAL A 79 -5.64 -1.49 19.36
N THR A 80 -5.79 -1.41 18.04
CA THR A 80 -6.81 -2.19 17.33
C THR A 80 -6.16 -3.45 16.78
N PHE A 81 -6.40 -4.60 17.44
CA PHE A 81 -5.84 -5.90 17.07
C PHE A 81 -6.92 -6.89 16.61
N TYR A 82 -6.91 -7.30 15.33
CA TYR A 82 -8.03 -8.04 14.72
C TYR A 82 -7.55 -9.06 13.67
N ARG A 83 -8.45 -9.94 13.20
CA ARG A 83 -8.21 -10.77 12.01
C ARG A 83 -8.79 -10.08 10.77
N GLN A 84 -8.07 -10.19 9.65
CA GLN A 84 -8.53 -9.65 8.37
C GLN A 84 -9.91 -10.20 7.99
N SER A 85 -10.13 -11.50 8.19
CA SER A 85 -11.41 -12.17 7.92
C SER A 85 -12.60 -11.72 8.79
N ASP A 86 -12.36 -11.08 9.94
CA ASP A 86 -13.43 -10.51 10.78
C ASP A 86 -13.95 -9.16 10.27
N ILE A 87 -13.34 -8.59 9.23
CA ILE A 87 -13.72 -7.31 8.63
C ILE A 87 -14.38 -7.57 7.26
N PRO A 88 -15.71 -7.84 7.20
CA PRO A 88 -16.40 -8.15 5.96
C PRO A 88 -16.40 -6.99 4.95
N GLU A 89 -16.04 -5.78 5.39
CA GLU A 89 -15.88 -4.61 4.54
C GLU A 89 -14.65 -4.72 3.59
N ILE A 90 -13.61 -5.47 3.97
CA ILE A 90 -12.36 -5.58 3.21
C ILE A 90 -12.56 -6.24 1.83
N PRO A 91 -13.23 -7.41 1.71
CA PRO A 91 -13.51 -8.01 0.41
C PRO A 91 -14.35 -7.10 -0.51
N GLU A 92 -15.33 -6.37 0.04
CA GLU A 92 -16.12 -5.43 -0.77
C GLU A 92 -15.27 -4.25 -1.27
N LEU A 93 -14.43 -3.66 -0.42
CA LEU A 93 -13.50 -2.62 -0.84
C LEU A 93 -12.49 -3.15 -1.88
N THR A 94 -12.00 -4.37 -1.70
CA THR A 94 -11.10 -5.02 -2.66
C THR A 94 -11.70 -5.05 -4.06
N TRP A 95 -13.00 -5.32 -4.17
CA TRP A 95 -13.71 -5.26 -5.44
C TRP A 95 -13.76 -3.84 -6.01
N PHE A 96 -14.07 -2.83 -5.20
CA PHE A 96 -14.09 -1.44 -5.66
C PHE A 96 -12.72 -0.96 -6.16
N LEU A 97 -11.66 -1.30 -5.42
CA LEU A 97 -10.30 -0.98 -5.82
C LEU A 97 -9.90 -1.72 -7.11
N THR A 98 -10.34 -2.97 -7.28
CA THR A 98 -10.12 -3.74 -8.51
C THR A 98 -10.67 -3.00 -9.73
N CYS A 99 -11.88 -2.42 -9.63
CA CYS A 99 -12.52 -1.69 -10.73
C CYS A 99 -11.79 -0.41 -11.15
N VAL A 100 -10.96 0.18 -10.28
CA VAL A 100 -10.15 1.38 -10.58
C VAL A 100 -8.67 1.06 -10.81
N THR A 101 -8.27 -0.21 -10.71
CA THR A 101 -6.87 -0.64 -10.86
C THR A 101 -6.62 -1.10 -12.29
N GLY A 102 -5.72 -0.40 -12.99
CA GLY A 102 -5.27 -0.85 -14.31
C GLY A 102 -4.50 -2.18 -14.22
N LYS A 103 -4.87 -3.17 -15.05
CA LYS A 103 -4.18 -4.48 -15.13
C LYS A 103 -2.65 -4.35 -15.26
N GLY A 104 -2.19 -3.34 -16.02
CA GLY A 104 -0.76 -3.09 -16.23
C GLY A 104 0.02 -2.82 -14.93
N LEU A 105 -0.62 -2.26 -13.90
CA LEU A 105 0.00 -2.07 -12.58
C LEU A 105 0.32 -3.43 -11.93
N LEU A 106 -0.65 -4.35 -11.96
CA LEU A 106 -0.50 -5.71 -11.43
C LEU A 106 0.52 -6.55 -12.21
N ASN A 107 0.57 -6.40 -13.54
CA ASN A 107 1.59 -7.05 -14.37
C ASN A 107 3.04 -6.67 -13.94
N ARG A 108 3.23 -5.53 -13.28
CA ARG A 108 4.54 -5.06 -12.82
C ARG A 108 4.87 -5.41 -11.36
N ALA A 109 3.92 -6.01 -10.64
CA ALA A 109 4.13 -6.40 -9.25
C ALA A 109 5.28 -7.43 -9.15
N HIS A 110 6.22 -7.21 -8.22
CA HIS A 110 7.45 -7.99 -8.10
C HIS A 110 7.18 -9.49 -7.94
N ALA A 111 6.20 -9.88 -7.13
CA ALA A 111 5.88 -11.29 -6.90
C ALA A 111 5.35 -12.00 -8.16
N TYR A 112 4.48 -11.33 -8.92
CA TYR A 112 3.98 -11.86 -10.19
C TYR A 112 5.11 -11.98 -11.21
N LYS A 113 5.89 -10.91 -11.41
CA LYS A 113 7.05 -10.91 -12.30
C LYS A 113 8.05 -12.00 -11.95
N ALA A 114 8.37 -12.18 -10.67
CA ALA A 114 9.31 -13.22 -10.23
C ALA A 114 8.81 -14.64 -10.55
N ALA A 115 7.50 -14.89 -10.46
CA ALA A 115 6.92 -16.18 -10.85
C ALA A 115 7.01 -16.38 -12.37
N VAL A 116 6.67 -15.36 -13.16
CA VAL A 116 6.76 -15.38 -14.62
C VAL A 116 8.21 -15.56 -15.10
N ASP A 117 9.15 -14.81 -14.52
CA ASP A 117 10.58 -14.90 -14.86
C ASP A 117 11.14 -16.30 -14.58
N LYS A 118 10.71 -16.92 -13.46
CA LYS A 118 11.07 -18.31 -13.14
C LYS A 118 10.54 -19.28 -14.19
N ASN A 119 9.27 -19.15 -14.59
CA ASN A 119 8.64 -20.02 -15.58
C ASN A 119 9.31 -19.88 -16.96
N ASN A 120 9.57 -18.64 -17.38
CA ASN A 120 10.30 -18.34 -18.61
C ASN A 120 11.70 -18.98 -18.61
N ALA A 121 12.42 -18.88 -17.49
CA ALA A 121 13.75 -19.49 -17.34
C ALA A 121 13.70 -21.02 -17.39
N SER A 122 12.61 -21.66 -16.97
CA SER A 122 12.38 -23.10 -17.11
C SER A 122 11.77 -23.52 -18.45
N GLY A 123 11.49 -22.59 -19.37
CA GLY A 123 10.84 -22.88 -20.65
C GLY A 123 9.39 -23.35 -20.51
N THR A 124 8.74 -23.04 -19.38
CA THR A 124 7.32 -23.32 -19.14
C THR A 124 6.46 -22.11 -19.50
N GLU A 125 5.13 -22.29 -19.55
CA GLU A 125 4.20 -21.20 -19.84
C GLU A 125 4.32 -20.10 -18.76
N PRO A 126 4.38 -18.81 -19.13
CA PRO A 126 4.60 -17.69 -18.21
C PRO A 126 3.77 -17.71 -16.92
N ASP A 127 2.48 -18.03 -17.01
CA ASP A 127 1.51 -18.06 -15.92
C ASP A 127 1.33 -19.48 -15.33
N ASP A 128 2.16 -20.46 -15.69
CA ASP A 128 2.11 -21.81 -15.11
C ASP A 128 2.24 -21.76 -13.57
N GLY A 129 1.27 -22.35 -12.87
CA GLY A 129 1.19 -22.30 -11.40
C GLY A 129 0.94 -20.91 -10.80
N VAL A 130 0.70 -19.86 -11.60
CA VAL A 130 0.35 -18.52 -11.12
C VAL A 130 -1.15 -18.47 -10.85
N THR A 131 -1.52 -18.25 -9.58
CA THR A 131 -2.93 -18.11 -9.20
C THR A 131 -3.41 -16.66 -9.34
N ALA A 132 -4.71 -16.48 -9.55
CA ALA A 132 -5.34 -15.16 -9.47
C ALA A 132 -5.11 -14.50 -8.10
N GLY A 133 -5.00 -15.28 -7.02
CA GLY A 133 -4.63 -14.78 -5.70
C GLY A 133 -3.24 -14.14 -5.67
N LEU A 134 -2.23 -14.79 -6.26
CA LEU A 134 -0.88 -14.23 -6.40
C LEU A 134 -0.86 -12.95 -7.26
N PHE A 135 -1.73 -12.86 -8.26
CA PHE A 135 -1.83 -11.69 -9.12
C PHE A 135 -2.57 -10.52 -8.45
N MET A 136 -3.64 -10.81 -7.69
CA MET A 136 -4.57 -9.82 -7.14
C MET A 136 -4.28 -9.39 -5.70
N TYR A 137 -3.42 -10.08 -4.95
CA TYR A 137 -3.17 -9.73 -3.55
C TYR A 137 -2.68 -8.29 -3.31
N PRO A 138 -2.00 -7.59 -4.23
CA PRO A 138 -1.69 -6.18 -4.02
C PRO A 138 -2.94 -5.31 -3.88
N VAL A 139 -4.05 -5.68 -4.54
CA VAL A 139 -5.35 -4.99 -4.42
C VAL A 139 -5.99 -5.27 -3.05
N LEU A 140 -5.93 -6.52 -2.58
CA LEU A 140 -6.39 -6.89 -1.24
C LEU A 140 -5.59 -6.15 -0.16
N MET A 141 -4.26 -6.09 -0.31
CA MET A 141 -3.39 -5.32 0.58
C MET A 141 -3.71 -3.82 0.54
N GLY A 142 -4.02 -3.28 -0.65
CA GLY A 142 -4.52 -1.92 -0.78
C GLY A 142 -5.82 -1.70 0.01
N ALA A 143 -6.76 -2.64 -0.06
CA ALA A 143 -8.01 -2.56 0.71
C ALA A 143 -7.75 -2.60 2.22
N ASP A 144 -6.84 -3.45 2.69
CA ASP A 144 -6.45 -3.54 4.11
C ASP A 144 -5.94 -2.19 4.64
N ILE A 145 -5.15 -1.47 3.83
CA ILE A 145 -4.57 -0.18 4.21
C ILE A 145 -5.61 0.95 4.13
N LEU A 146 -6.38 1.00 3.04
CA LEU A 146 -7.24 2.13 2.71
C LEU A 146 -8.57 2.13 3.49
N ILE A 147 -9.08 0.97 3.89
CA ILE A 147 -10.33 0.91 4.69
C ILE A 147 -10.20 1.60 6.05
N PHE A 148 -8.97 1.73 6.55
CA PHE A 148 -8.67 2.45 7.78
C PHE A 148 -8.02 3.81 7.54
N ASN A 149 -7.86 4.26 6.29
CA ASN A 149 -7.16 5.51 5.97
C ASN A 149 -5.82 5.65 6.72
N ALA A 150 -5.04 4.58 6.77
CA ALA A 150 -3.75 4.58 7.44
C ALA A 150 -2.82 5.62 6.81
N SER A 151 -2.20 6.48 7.62
CA SER A 151 -1.28 7.51 7.14
C SER A 151 0.12 6.95 6.97
N LYS A 152 0.52 6.03 7.84
CA LYS A 152 1.84 5.43 7.90
C LYS A 152 1.73 3.91 7.90
N VAL A 153 2.56 3.24 7.11
CA VAL A 153 2.61 1.78 7.04
C VAL A 153 4.06 1.33 7.23
N PRO A 154 4.42 0.78 8.41
CA PRO A 154 5.74 0.19 8.63
C PRO A 154 5.93 -1.01 7.72
N VAL A 155 6.93 -0.96 6.85
CA VAL A 155 7.19 -2.01 5.86
C VAL A 155 8.69 -2.21 5.62
N GLY A 156 9.07 -3.45 5.26
CA GLY A 156 10.39 -3.74 4.72
C GLY A 156 10.60 -3.07 3.36
N ARG A 157 11.86 -2.83 2.97
CA ARG A 157 12.21 -2.24 1.67
C ARG A 157 11.63 -3.02 0.48
N ASP A 158 11.47 -4.33 0.63
CA ASP A 158 10.91 -5.24 -0.37
C ASP A 158 9.39 -5.07 -0.57
N GLN A 159 8.69 -4.42 0.37
CA GLN A 159 7.24 -4.21 0.34
C GLN A 159 6.83 -2.78 -0.03
N VAL A 160 7.80 -1.89 -0.30
CA VAL A 160 7.52 -0.48 -0.68
C VAL A 160 6.65 -0.40 -1.93
N GLN A 161 6.87 -1.29 -2.91
CA GLN A 161 6.08 -1.34 -4.14
C GLN A 161 4.59 -1.55 -3.85
N HIS A 162 4.23 -2.40 -2.88
CA HIS A 162 2.81 -2.62 -2.54
C HIS A 162 2.16 -1.35 -2.02
N LEU A 163 2.91 -0.54 -1.30
CA LEU A 163 2.40 0.73 -0.79
C LEU A 163 2.24 1.77 -1.91
N GLU A 164 3.18 1.83 -2.86
CA GLU A 164 3.03 2.65 -4.06
C GLU A 164 1.78 2.27 -4.84
N MET A 165 1.52 0.96 -5.00
CA MET A 165 0.29 0.47 -5.63
C MET A 165 -0.97 0.90 -4.85
N ALA A 166 -0.94 0.83 -3.52
CA ALA A 166 -2.05 1.31 -2.68
C ALA A 166 -2.32 2.82 -2.86
N ARG A 167 -1.27 3.63 -2.98
CA ARG A 167 -1.37 5.07 -3.26
C ARG A 167 -1.97 5.34 -4.65
N ASP A 168 -1.55 4.59 -5.67
CA ASP A 168 -2.09 4.70 -7.03
C ASP A 168 -3.58 4.35 -7.07
N MET A 169 -3.99 3.29 -6.37
CA MET A 169 -5.40 2.90 -6.24
C MET A 169 -6.22 3.97 -5.52
N ALA A 170 -5.71 4.51 -4.41
CA ALA A 170 -6.36 5.59 -3.66
C ALA A 170 -6.53 6.85 -4.51
N SER A 171 -5.47 7.29 -5.19
CA SER A 171 -5.49 8.45 -6.10
C SER A 171 -6.49 8.25 -7.24
N SER A 172 -6.49 7.06 -7.86
CA SER A 172 -7.42 6.72 -8.94
C SER A 172 -8.87 6.76 -8.48
N PHE A 173 -9.17 6.16 -7.32
CA PHE A 173 -10.52 6.17 -6.75
C PHE A 173 -10.99 7.60 -6.44
N ASN A 174 -10.15 8.39 -5.76
CA ASN A 174 -10.45 9.77 -5.40
C ASN A 174 -10.74 10.62 -6.66
N HIS A 175 -9.93 10.46 -7.70
CA HIS A 175 -10.09 11.16 -8.97
C HIS A 175 -11.39 10.78 -9.69
N ILE A 176 -11.65 9.47 -9.86
CA ILE A 176 -12.82 8.96 -10.59
C ILE A 176 -14.13 9.39 -9.93
N TYR A 177 -14.19 9.33 -8.59
CA TYR A 177 -15.40 9.62 -7.83
C TYR A 177 -15.45 11.06 -7.26
N GLY A 178 -14.47 11.90 -7.60
CA GLY A 178 -14.50 13.35 -7.39
C GLY A 178 -14.48 13.80 -5.93
N SER A 179 -13.82 13.05 -5.03
CA SER A 179 -13.67 13.42 -3.62
C SER A 179 -12.41 12.81 -3.00
N GLU A 180 -11.99 13.34 -1.86
CA GLU A 180 -10.86 12.81 -1.08
C GLU A 180 -11.34 11.72 -0.11
N TYR A 181 -11.75 10.57 -0.64
CA TYR A 181 -12.20 9.44 0.18
C TYR A 181 -11.03 8.78 0.93
N PHE A 182 -9.87 8.69 0.26
CA PHE A 182 -8.70 8.02 0.78
C PHE A 182 -7.52 8.97 1.04
N THR A 183 -6.86 8.76 2.18
CA THR A 183 -5.52 9.28 2.47
C THR A 183 -4.48 8.46 1.69
N LEU A 184 -3.45 9.13 1.14
CA LEU A 184 -2.36 8.44 0.45
C LEU A 184 -1.34 7.95 1.49
N PRO A 185 -1.23 6.63 1.74
CA PRO A 185 -0.38 6.11 2.82
C PRO A 185 1.11 6.29 2.51
N GLU A 186 1.94 6.48 3.53
CA GLU A 186 3.39 6.64 3.40
C GLU A 186 4.16 5.49 4.07
N ALA A 187 5.25 5.06 3.43
CA ALA A 187 6.07 3.98 3.95
C ALA A 187 6.88 4.48 5.12
N VAL A 188 6.93 3.68 6.18
CA VAL A 188 7.91 3.85 7.26
C VAL A 188 8.87 2.69 7.14
N VAL A 189 10.06 2.98 6.61
CA VAL A 189 11.13 1.99 6.48
C VAL A 189 12.09 2.21 7.63
N GLU A 190 12.16 1.24 8.55
CA GLU A 190 13.15 1.25 9.61
C GLU A 190 14.55 0.98 9.01
N GLU A 191 15.48 1.92 9.20
CA GLU A 191 16.85 1.80 8.68
C GLU A 191 17.69 0.76 9.44
N SER A 192 17.29 0.41 10.67
CA SER A 192 18.10 -0.32 11.64
C SER A 192 17.50 -1.66 12.11
N VAL A 193 16.67 -2.33 11.30
CA VAL A 193 16.23 -3.69 11.63
C VAL A 193 17.41 -4.65 11.46
N ALA A 194 18.15 -4.86 12.54
CA ALA A 194 19.21 -5.86 12.61
C ALA A 194 18.60 -7.23 12.30
N THR A 195 18.92 -7.74 11.10
CA THR A 195 18.50 -9.09 10.72
C THR A 195 19.30 -10.09 11.52
N LEU A 196 18.64 -10.81 12.43
CA LEU A 196 19.32 -11.83 13.23
C LEU A 196 19.79 -13.01 12.35
N PRO A 197 21.02 -13.50 12.55
CA PRO A 197 21.46 -14.74 11.93
C PRO A 197 20.77 -15.94 12.57
N GLY A 198 20.65 -17.02 11.81
CA GLY A 198 20.14 -18.31 12.24
C GLY A 198 21.26 -19.22 12.75
N LEU A 199 20.89 -20.48 12.97
CA LEU A 199 21.79 -21.53 13.50
C LEU A 199 23.07 -21.73 12.66
N ASP A 200 22.98 -21.44 11.36
CA ASP A 200 24.05 -21.63 10.38
C ASP A 200 24.77 -20.33 10.00
N GLY A 201 24.47 -19.21 10.68
CA GLY A 201 25.04 -17.90 10.42
C GLY A 201 24.43 -17.11 9.25
N ARG A 202 23.59 -17.72 8.42
CA ARG A 202 22.79 -16.99 7.40
C ARG A 202 21.63 -16.27 8.08
N LYS A 203 20.93 -15.35 7.39
CA LYS A 203 19.68 -14.74 7.88
C LYS A 203 18.74 -15.80 8.46
N MET A 204 18.23 -15.58 9.67
CA MET A 204 17.24 -16.49 10.27
C MET A 204 15.97 -16.52 9.43
N SER A 205 15.64 -17.68 8.86
CA SER A 205 14.49 -17.87 7.98
C SER A 205 13.99 -19.31 8.01
N LYS A 206 12.66 -19.46 8.03
CA LYS A 206 11.99 -20.77 7.92
C LYS A 206 12.41 -21.53 6.65
N SER A 207 12.64 -20.82 5.55
CA SER A 207 13.06 -21.41 4.27
C SER A 207 14.46 -22.05 4.32
N TYR A 208 15.32 -21.60 5.23
CA TYR A 208 16.66 -22.15 5.42
C TYR A 208 16.71 -23.20 6.52
N ASN A 209 15.59 -23.45 7.21
CA ASN A 209 15.48 -24.37 8.34
C ASN A 209 16.56 -24.09 9.42
N ASN A 210 16.87 -22.81 9.65
CA ASN A 210 17.91 -22.34 10.57
C ASN A 210 17.34 -21.48 11.72
N THR A 211 16.05 -21.62 12.03
CA THR A 211 15.33 -20.77 12.98
C THR A 211 15.41 -21.28 14.41
N ILE A 212 15.34 -20.35 15.37
CA ILE A 212 15.05 -20.65 16.77
C ILE A 212 13.61 -20.19 17.07
N PRO A 213 12.64 -21.10 17.30
CA PRO A 213 11.26 -20.72 17.62
C PRO A 213 11.20 -19.81 18.86
N LEU A 214 10.35 -18.79 18.83
CA LEU A 214 10.31 -17.75 19.86
C LEU A 214 9.99 -18.34 21.24
N PHE A 215 8.95 -19.16 21.33
CA PHE A 215 8.51 -19.80 22.56
C PHE A 215 8.91 -21.28 22.63
N ALA A 216 10.09 -21.63 22.10
CA ALA A 216 10.63 -22.98 22.31
C ALA A 216 10.73 -23.28 23.81
N PRO A 217 10.37 -24.50 24.26
CA PRO A 217 10.63 -24.94 25.63
C PRO A 217 12.09 -24.76 25.99
N ARG A 218 12.38 -24.46 27.27
CA ARG A 218 13.72 -24.11 27.74
C ARG A 218 14.81 -25.11 27.29
N GLU A 219 14.55 -26.41 27.37
CA GLU A 219 15.49 -27.43 26.94
C GLU A 219 15.70 -27.46 25.41
N GLN A 220 14.64 -27.22 24.63
CA GLN A 220 14.76 -27.11 23.18
C GLN A 220 15.53 -25.84 22.79
N LEU A 221 15.28 -24.72 23.46
CA LEU A 221 16.03 -23.48 23.28
C LEU A 221 17.53 -23.71 23.53
N ARG A 222 17.88 -24.35 24.66
CA ARG A 222 19.27 -24.71 24.99
C ARG A 222 19.90 -25.58 23.89
N LYS A 223 19.21 -26.62 23.44
CA LYS A 223 19.68 -27.52 22.38
C LYS A 223 19.94 -26.76 21.07
N LEU A 224 19.02 -25.88 20.68
CA LEU A 224 19.14 -25.08 19.45
C LEU A 224 20.31 -24.09 19.55
N ILE A 225 20.44 -23.38 20.65
CA ILE A 225 21.59 -22.47 20.88
C ILE A 225 22.91 -23.23 20.86
N ASN A 226 22.95 -24.43 21.45
CA ASN A 226 24.13 -25.28 21.42
C ASN A 226 24.52 -25.74 20.00
N SER A 227 23.55 -25.78 19.07
CA SER A 227 23.78 -26.15 17.67
C SER A 227 24.26 -25.02 16.77
N ILE A 228 24.33 -23.77 17.26
CA ILE A 228 24.83 -22.64 16.49
C ILE A 228 26.27 -22.93 16.03
N THR A 229 26.53 -22.78 14.74
CA THR A 229 27.85 -22.97 14.14
C THR A 229 28.84 -21.94 14.69
N THR A 230 29.99 -22.42 15.17
CA THR A 230 31.15 -21.64 15.60
C THR A 230 32.40 -22.15 14.90
N ASP A 231 33.56 -21.52 15.11
CA ASP A 231 34.84 -22.01 14.58
C ASP A 231 35.51 -23.05 15.51
N SER A 232 36.71 -23.49 15.11
CA SER A 232 37.50 -24.51 15.80
C SER A 232 38.48 -23.96 16.85
N ARG A 233 38.44 -22.66 17.20
CA ARG A 233 39.35 -22.07 18.18
C ARG A 233 39.16 -22.69 19.57
N ALA A 234 40.26 -23.00 20.24
CA ALA A 234 40.26 -23.62 21.56
C ALA A 234 39.87 -22.63 22.69
N PRO A 235 39.48 -23.11 23.88
CA PRO A 235 39.43 -22.28 25.08
C PRO A 235 40.80 -21.62 25.36
N GLY A 236 40.80 -20.34 25.69
CA GLY A 236 42.01 -19.52 25.88
C GLY A 236 42.52 -18.83 24.60
N GLU A 237 42.06 -19.24 23.41
CA GLU A 237 42.37 -18.54 22.17
C GLU A 237 41.38 -17.39 21.93
N ALA A 238 41.91 -16.20 21.66
CA ALA A 238 41.11 -14.99 21.40
C ALA A 238 40.14 -15.16 20.21
N LYS A 239 38.91 -14.67 20.39
CA LYS A 239 37.80 -14.80 19.44
C LYS A 239 37.38 -13.45 18.88
N GLU A 240 37.08 -13.44 17.59
CA GLU A 240 36.54 -12.26 16.91
C GLU A 240 35.02 -12.21 17.06
N VAL A 241 34.48 -11.02 17.29
CA VAL A 241 33.02 -10.79 17.30
C VAL A 241 32.47 -10.52 15.91
N GLU A 242 33.29 -9.99 15.01
CA GLU A 242 32.90 -9.71 13.63
C GLU A 242 32.60 -11.02 12.89
N GLY A 243 31.45 -11.10 12.23
CA GLY A 243 30.97 -12.32 11.58
C GLY A 243 30.51 -13.45 12.53
N SER A 244 30.55 -13.26 13.84
CA SER A 244 30.08 -14.26 14.81
C SER A 244 28.55 -14.24 14.92
N ALA A 245 27.90 -15.26 14.38
CA ALA A 245 26.44 -15.41 14.49
C ALA A 245 25.97 -15.43 15.96
N LEU A 246 26.73 -16.11 16.82
CA LEU A 246 26.43 -16.19 18.26
C LEU A 246 26.42 -14.79 18.90
N PHE A 247 27.45 -14.00 18.61
CA PHE A 247 27.59 -12.65 19.17
C PHE A 247 26.50 -11.71 18.62
N GLN A 248 26.21 -11.78 17.32
CA GLN A 248 25.14 -10.98 16.71
C GLN A 248 23.76 -11.32 17.29
N ILE A 249 23.46 -12.60 17.53
CA ILE A 249 22.21 -12.98 18.22
C ILE A 249 22.23 -12.40 19.64
N TYR A 250 23.33 -12.54 20.38
CA TYR A 250 23.44 -11.99 21.73
C TYR A 250 23.14 -10.48 21.77
N GLN A 251 23.75 -9.70 20.87
CA GLN A 251 23.51 -8.25 20.77
C GLN A 251 22.04 -7.91 20.50
N GLY A 252 21.29 -8.77 19.81
CA GLY A 252 19.87 -8.58 19.59
C GLY A 252 19.01 -8.65 20.85
N PHE A 253 19.54 -9.17 21.96
CA PHE A 253 18.85 -9.27 23.25
C PHE A 253 19.59 -8.53 24.36
N ALA A 254 20.89 -8.31 24.23
CA ALA A 254 21.72 -7.72 25.27
C ALA A 254 21.72 -6.18 25.22
N SER A 255 21.96 -5.53 26.36
CA SER A 255 22.32 -4.11 26.38
C SER A 255 23.70 -3.87 25.75
N GLU A 256 24.05 -2.60 25.50
CA GLU A 256 25.40 -2.25 25.03
C GLU A 256 26.48 -2.67 26.03
N GLU A 257 26.22 -2.52 27.33
CA GLU A 257 27.10 -2.94 28.42
C GLU A 257 27.30 -4.46 28.44
N GLU A 258 26.20 -5.22 28.40
CA GLU A 258 26.24 -6.68 28.33
C GLU A 258 26.99 -7.17 27.09
N SER A 259 26.78 -6.50 25.95
CA SER A 259 27.47 -6.79 24.69
C SER A 259 28.96 -6.48 24.76
N ALA A 260 29.35 -5.39 25.43
CA ALA A 260 30.76 -5.05 25.67
C ALA A 260 31.45 -6.07 26.57
N ALA A 261 30.78 -6.53 27.63
CA ALA A 261 31.30 -7.55 28.52
C ALA A 261 31.54 -8.88 27.79
N LEU A 262 30.59 -9.33 26.95
CA LEU A 262 30.80 -10.55 26.17
C LEU A 262 31.92 -10.38 25.13
N ARG A 263 32.04 -9.19 24.51
CA ARG A 263 33.14 -8.89 23.57
C ARG A 263 34.51 -9.00 24.25
N GLN A 264 34.62 -8.53 25.49
CA GLN A 264 35.84 -8.68 26.27
C GLN A 264 36.14 -10.17 26.54
N GLN A 265 35.15 -10.96 26.97
CA GLN A 265 35.32 -12.39 27.21
C GLN A 265 35.73 -13.15 25.92
N TYR A 266 35.24 -12.73 24.75
CA TYR A 266 35.71 -13.22 23.45
C TYR A 266 37.21 -12.95 23.26
N ALA A 267 37.67 -11.72 23.50
CA ALA A 267 39.08 -11.35 23.38
C ALA A 267 39.98 -12.09 24.38
N GLU A 268 39.46 -12.39 25.58
CA GLU A 268 40.14 -13.17 26.62
C GLU A 268 40.10 -14.69 26.36
N GLY A 269 39.38 -15.12 25.32
CA GLY A 269 39.40 -16.49 24.83
C GLY A 269 38.37 -17.44 25.44
N ILE A 270 37.22 -16.95 25.89
CA ILE A 270 36.08 -17.76 26.38
C ILE A 270 35.83 -19.02 25.54
N ALA A 271 35.50 -20.15 26.17
CA ALA A 271 35.13 -21.36 25.43
C ALA A 271 33.78 -21.18 24.72
N TRP A 272 33.61 -21.80 23.54
CA TRP A 272 32.34 -21.72 22.80
C TRP A 272 31.13 -22.24 23.59
N GLY A 273 31.33 -23.26 24.44
CA GLY A 273 30.29 -23.79 25.33
C GLY A 273 29.79 -22.74 26.33
N ASP A 274 30.71 -22.00 26.94
CA ASP A 274 30.38 -20.95 27.92
C ASP A 274 29.70 -19.75 27.24
N ALA A 275 30.20 -19.34 26.06
CA ALA A 275 29.56 -18.29 25.27
C ALA A 275 28.13 -18.67 24.85
N LYS A 276 27.89 -19.93 24.47
CA LYS A 276 26.56 -20.48 24.18
C LYS A 276 25.66 -20.49 25.41
N GLN A 277 26.21 -20.82 26.58
CA GLN A 277 25.48 -20.79 27.84
C GLN A 277 25.05 -19.36 28.22
N ILE A 278 25.93 -18.37 28.08
CA ILE A 278 25.63 -16.95 28.28
C ILE A 278 24.49 -16.49 27.36
N LEU A 279 24.56 -16.86 26.07
CA LEU A 279 23.50 -16.55 25.11
C LEU A 279 22.15 -17.17 25.51
N PHE A 280 22.17 -18.45 25.88
CA PHE A 280 20.97 -19.15 26.34
C PHE A 280 20.33 -18.48 27.55
N GLU A 281 21.12 -18.15 28.57
CA GLU A 281 20.60 -17.51 29.78
C GLU A 281 20.04 -16.13 29.48
N ARG A 282 20.71 -15.33 28.64
CA ARG A 282 20.21 -14.00 28.27
C ARG A 282 18.88 -14.09 27.52
N ILE A 283 18.78 -14.96 26.52
CA ILE A 283 17.54 -15.13 25.75
C ILE A 283 16.42 -15.65 26.65
N ASP A 284 16.67 -16.68 27.45
CA ASP A 284 15.64 -17.27 28.30
C ASP A 284 15.17 -16.30 29.38
N ARG A 285 16.04 -15.46 29.93
CA ARG A 285 15.66 -14.40 30.89
C ARG A 285 14.63 -13.43 30.32
N GLU A 286 14.70 -13.12 29.03
CA GLU A 286 13.71 -12.25 28.36
C GLU A 286 12.44 -13.01 28.02
N ILE A 287 12.58 -14.23 27.50
CA ILE A 287 11.48 -14.97 26.90
C ILE A 287 10.66 -15.76 27.92
N ALA A 288 11.25 -16.24 29.02
CA ALA A 288 10.56 -17.10 29.96
C ALA A 288 9.25 -16.50 30.52
N PRO A 289 9.18 -15.20 30.92
CA PRO A 289 7.92 -14.58 31.35
C PRO A 289 6.87 -14.54 30.23
N MET A 290 7.31 -14.30 28.99
CA MET A 290 6.42 -14.29 27.82
C MET A 290 5.97 -15.71 27.45
N ARG A 291 6.83 -16.73 27.62
CA ARG A 291 6.53 -18.14 27.31
C ARG A 291 5.37 -18.67 28.15
N GLU A 292 5.34 -18.36 29.45
CA GLU A 292 4.23 -18.75 30.32
C GLU A 292 2.89 -18.18 29.83
N ARG A 293 2.88 -16.88 29.47
CA ARG A 293 1.67 -16.24 28.91
C ARG A 293 1.28 -16.83 27.56
N TYR A 294 2.25 -17.14 26.70
CA TYR A 294 2.01 -17.80 25.42
C TYR A 294 1.37 -19.18 25.61
N GLU A 295 1.94 -20.04 26.45
CA GLU A 295 1.43 -21.38 26.73
C GLU A 295 0.01 -21.33 27.31
N TYR A 296 -0.25 -20.36 28.20
CA TYR A 296 -1.60 -20.11 28.70
C TYR A 296 -2.58 -19.80 27.57
N LEU A 297 -2.26 -18.85 26.68
CA LEU A 297 -3.15 -18.44 25.59
C LEU A 297 -3.38 -19.56 24.56
N ILE A 298 -2.36 -20.39 24.31
CA ILE A 298 -2.51 -21.59 23.46
C ILE A 298 -3.49 -22.59 24.07
N ALA A 299 -3.47 -22.76 25.39
CA ALA A 299 -4.41 -23.63 26.10
C ALA A 299 -5.83 -23.04 26.22
N HIS A 300 -5.99 -21.73 26.06
CA HIS A 300 -7.26 -21.00 26.20
C HIS A 300 -7.61 -20.21 24.92
N PRO A 301 -7.83 -20.89 23.77
CA PRO A 301 -8.08 -20.22 22.50
C PRO A 301 -9.38 -19.39 22.47
N ALA A 302 -10.33 -19.66 23.37
CA ALA A 302 -11.54 -18.86 23.52
C ALA A 302 -11.22 -17.41 23.96
N GLU A 303 -10.22 -17.21 24.83
CA GLU A 303 -9.81 -15.87 25.23
C GLU A 303 -9.16 -15.11 24.06
N LEU A 304 -8.39 -15.81 23.22
CA LEU A 304 -7.84 -15.22 21.99
C LEU A 304 -8.95 -14.78 21.04
N GLU A 305 -9.98 -15.61 20.89
CA GLU A 305 -11.17 -15.28 20.08
C GLU A 305 -11.86 -14.02 20.60
N GLU A 306 -12.11 -13.93 21.90
CA GLU A 306 -12.76 -12.77 22.53
C GLU A 306 -11.96 -11.48 22.29
N ILE A 307 -10.64 -11.53 22.46
CA ILE A 307 -9.74 -10.39 22.23
C ILE A 307 -9.80 -9.94 20.75
N LEU A 308 -9.69 -10.88 19.81
CA LEU A 308 -9.71 -10.57 18.38
C LEU A 308 -11.07 -10.03 17.93
N GLN A 309 -12.18 -10.58 18.45
CA GLN A 309 -13.52 -10.07 18.18
C GLN A 309 -13.73 -8.65 18.75
N ALA A 310 -13.22 -8.38 19.96
CA ALA A 310 -13.27 -7.03 20.52
C ALA A 310 -12.49 -6.02 19.65
N GLY A 311 -11.33 -6.42 19.11
CA GLY A 311 -10.59 -5.63 18.14
C GLY A 311 -11.29 -5.47 16.79
N ALA A 312 -11.96 -6.51 16.29
CA ALA A 312 -12.77 -6.43 15.09
C ALA A 312 -13.93 -5.44 15.26
N VAL A 313 -14.60 -5.44 16.41
CA VAL A 313 -15.63 -4.43 16.74
C VAL A 313 -15.05 -3.01 16.70
N LYS A 314 -13.84 -2.79 17.23
CA LYS A 314 -13.15 -1.49 17.15
C LYS A 314 -12.84 -1.10 15.71
N ALA A 315 -12.30 -2.02 14.92
CA ALA A 315 -11.99 -1.80 13.50
C ALA A 315 -13.26 -1.46 12.69
N ARG A 316 -14.35 -2.21 12.87
CA ARG A 316 -15.58 -2.04 12.11
C ARG A 316 -16.31 -0.72 12.41
N LYS A 317 -16.11 -0.13 13.59
CA LYS A 317 -16.59 1.24 13.87
C LYS A 317 -16.02 2.28 12.90
N LEU A 318 -14.85 2.04 12.32
CA LEU A 318 -14.23 2.89 11.30
C LEU A 318 -14.53 2.41 9.88
N ALA A 319 -14.41 1.09 9.64
CA ALA A 319 -14.56 0.50 8.31
C ALA A 319 -16.00 0.62 7.77
N THR A 320 -17.01 0.29 8.58
CA THR A 320 -18.41 0.24 8.12
C THR A 320 -18.92 1.61 7.64
N PRO A 321 -18.72 2.73 8.37
CA PRO A 321 -19.14 4.04 7.88
C PRO A 321 -18.39 4.49 6.63
N LEU A 322 -17.09 4.23 6.53
CA LEU A 322 -16.32 4.57 5.34
C LEU A 322 -16.82 3.77 4.14
N LEU A 323 -16.99 2.45 4.26
CA LEU A 323 -17.50 1.63 3.17
C LEU A 323 -18.90 2.07 2.72
N GLN A 324 -19.77 2.47 3.64
CA GLN A 324 -21.08 3.01 3.28
C GLN A 324 -20.96 4.29 2.43
N GLN A 325 -20.01 5.18 2.73
CA GLN A 325 -19.72 6.35 1.89
C GLN A 325 -19.19 5.94 0.51
N LEU A 326 -18.26 4.98 0.47
CA LEU A 326 -17.70 4.47 -0.78
C LEU A 326 -18.78 3.80 -1.65
N ARG A 327 -19.66 3.00 -1.06
CA ARG A 327 -20.83 2.40 -1.74
C ARG A 327 -21.68 3.47 -2.41
N ALA A 328 -21.98 4.56 -1.70
CA ALA A 328 -22.73 5.68 -2.26
C ALA A 328 -21.97 6.38 -3.40
N ALA A 329 -20.65 6.55 -3.26
CA ALA A 329 -19.78 7.15 -4.27
C ALA A 329 -19.74 6.34 -5.58
N VAL A 330 -19.65 5.02 -5.48
CA VAL A 330 -19.68 4.10 -6.63
C VAL A 330 -21.11 3.85 -7.17
N GLY A 331 -22.11 4.50 -6.58
CA GLY A 331 -23.51 4.43 -7.03
C GLY A 331 -24.33 3.28 -6.47
N ILE A 332 -23.78 2.47 -5.56
CA ILE A 332 -24.49 1.40 -4.85
C ILE A 332 -25.20 2.00 -3.63
N ARG A 333 -26.42 2.51 -3.86
CA ARG A 333 -27.24 3.19 -2.86
C ARG A 333 -28.70 2.75 -2.94
N ASN A 334 -29.50 3.21 -1.99
CA ASN A 334 -30.93 2.91 -1.95
C ASN A 334 -31.61 3.37 -3.25
N LEU A 335 -32.40 2.49 -3.88
CA LEU A 335 -33.08 2.77 -5.15
C LEU A 335 -34.15 3.86 -5.03
N ALA A 336 -34.74 4.05 -3.84
CA ALA A 336 -35.65 5.16 -3.57
C ALA A 336 -34.91 6.51 -3.53
N GLN A 337 -33.60 6.48 -3.29
CA GLN A 337 -32.70 7.61 -3.42
C GLN A 337 -32.08 7.69 -4.82
N ALA A 338 -32.73 7.09 -5.84
CA ALA A 338 -32.41 7.34 -7.22
C ALA A 338 -32.30 8.86 -7.38
N SER A 339 -31.05 9.31 -7.56
CA SER A 339 -30.75 10.66 -7.97
C SER A 339 -31.71 10.93 -9.12
N LYS A 340 -32.66 11.87 -8.96
CA LYS A 340 -33.11 12.66 -10.11
C LYS A 340 -31.79 13.18 -10.62
N ALA A 341 -31.23 12.51 -11.62
CA ALA A 341 -29.95 12.88 -12.18
C ALA A 341 -30.03 14.38 -12.29
N LYS A 342 -29.19 15.11 -11.53
CA LYS A 342 -28.90 16.47 -11.94
C LYS A 342 -28.38 16.22 -13.32
N ALA A 343 -29.23 16.44 -14.32
CA ALA A 343 -28.81 16.58 -15.69
C ALA A 343 -27.55 17.41 -15.53
N LYS A 344 -26.40 16.86 -15.94
CA LYS A 344 -25.24 17.72 -16.15
C LYS A 344 -25.85 18.87 -16.92
N VAL A 345 -25.95 20.04 -16.30
CA VAL A 345 -26.14 21.25 -17.05
C VAL A 345 -24.91 21.19 -17.90
N ALA A 346 -25.09 20.75 -19.15
CA ALA A 346 -24.07 20.89 -20.15
C ALA A 346 -23.72 22.37 -20.00
N LYS A 347 -22.50 22.67 -19.55
CA LYS A 347 -21.96 24.00 -19.82
C LYS A 347 -22.15 24.10 -21.32
N THR A 348 -23.10 24.92 -21.76
CA THR A 348 -23.40 25.11 -23.16
C THR A 348 -22.06 25.44 -23.79
N ALA A 349 -21.51 24.51 -24.55
CA ALA A 349 -20.19 24.72 -25.13
C ALA A 349 -20.33 25.94 -26.03
N LEU A 350 -19.58 27.01 -25.74
CA LEU A 350 -19.66 28.20 -26.56
C LEU A 350 -19.00 27.91 -27.93
N PRO A 351 -19.45 28.58 -29.00
CA PRO A 351 -18.71 28.62 -30.26
C PRO A 351 -17.27 29.08 -30.03
N GLN A 352 -16.33 28.66 -30.88
CA GLN A 352 -14.91 28.96 -30.71
C GLN A 352 -14.24 29.38 -32.01
N PHE A 353 -13.42 30.43 -31.93
CA PHE A 353 -12.48 30.77 -32.97
C PHE A 353 -11.20 29.93 -32.86
N LYS A 354 -10.75 29.38 -33.98
CA LYS A 354 -9.45 28.70 -34.10
C LYS A 354 -8.64 29.39 -35.18
N GLN A 355 -7.51 29.97 -34.79
CA GLN A 355 -6.52 30.52 -35.71
C GLN A 355 -5.45 29.46 -36.02
N TYR A 356 -5.04 29.35 -37.28
CA TYR A 356 -4.06 28.37 -37.74
C TYR A 356 -3.26 28.91 -38.93
N ARG A 357 -2.19 28.21 -39.30
CA ARG A 357 -1.34 28.54 -40.45
C ARG A 357 -1.37 27.37 -41.42
N GLU A 358 -1.57 27.64 -42.71
CA GLU A 358 -1.58 26.61 -43.74
C GLU A 358 -0.22 26.44 -44.42
N THR A 359 -0.10 25.38 -45.22
CA THR A 359 1.13 25.05 -45.96
C THR A 359 1.53 26.11 -46.98
N ASP A 360 0.62 27.00 -47.36
CA ASP A 360 0.89 28.15 -48.23
C ASP A 360 1.57 29.32 -47.48
N GLY A 361 1.79 29.17 -46.18
CA GLY A 361 2.47 30.13 -45.32
C GLY A 361 1.58 31.25 -44.78
N GLN A 362 0.30 31.32 -45.19
CA GLN A 362 -0.67 32.33 -44.73
C GLN A 362 -1.40 31.90 -43.46
N PHE A 363 -2.02 32.87 -42.79
CA PHE A 363 -2.76 32.68 -41.55
C PHE A 363 -4.25 32.69 -41.80
N TYR A 364 -4.97 31.80 -41.14
CA TYR A 364 -6.39 31.58 -41.31
C TYR A 364 -7.07 31.54 -39.96
N PHE A 365 -8.38 31.75 -39.95
CA PHE A 365 -9.20 31.42 -38.81
C PHE A 365 -10.50 30.76 -39.23
N LYS A 366 -11.09 30.03 -38.29
CA LYS A 366 -12.44 29.49 -38.42
C LYS A 366 -13.24 29.64 -37.14
N LEU A 367 -14.53 29.89 -37.27
CA LEU A 367 -15.50 29.81 -36.20
C LEU A 367 -16.18 28.45 -36.25
N VAL A 368 -16.21 27.77 -35.11
CA VAL A 368 -16.83 26.45 -34.97
C VAL A 368 -17.92 26.53 -33.89
N ALA A 369 -19.09 25.98 -34.17
CA ALA A 369 -20.19 25.87 -33.22
C ALA A 369 -19.84 24.93 -32.06
N ALA A 370 -20.70 24.96 -31.03
CA ALA A 370 -20.64 24.11 -29.84
C ALA A 370 -20.48 22.60 -30.13
N ASP A 371 -21.14 22.14 -31.19
CA ASP A 371 -21.21 20.75 -31.64
C ASP A 371 -20.11 20.37 -32.64
N GLY A 372 -19.21 21.30 -32.97
CA GLY A 372 -18.13 21.08 -33.92
C GLY A 372 -18.46 21.49 -35.37
N GLN A 373 -19.67 21.98 -35.66
CA GLN A 373 -20.03 22.47 -37.00
C GLN A 373 -19.18 23.69 -37.38
N LEU A 374 -18.58 23.68 -38.58
CA LEU A 374 -17.88 24.84 -39.13
C LEU A 374 -18.91 25.90 -39.54
N LEU A 375 -18.81 27.10 -38.95
CA LEU A 375 -19.74 28.21 -39.22
C LEU A 375 -19.13 29.27 -40.14
N LEU A 376 -17.83 29.52 -40.03
CA LEU A 376 -17.16 30.55 -40.82
C LEU A 376 -15.70 30.18 -41.00
N GLN A 377 -15.16 30.44 -42.19
CA GLN A 377 -13.75 30.25 -42.50
C GLN A 377 -13.22 31.46 -43.25
N SER A 378 -12.05 31.95 -42.86
CA SER A 378 -11.41 33.08 -43.52
C SER A 378 -10.64 32.65 -44.77
N LEU A 379 -10.34 33.63 -45.63
CA LEU A 379 -9.25 33.55 -46.59
C LEU A 379 -7.91 33.81 -45.89
N GLY A 380 -6.80 33.62 -46.61
CA GLY A 380 -5.46 33.77 -46.08
C GLY A 380 -5.11 35.22 -45.74
N PHE A 381 -4.48 35.41 -44.58
CA PHE A 381 -3.88 36.67 -44.16
C PHE A 381 -2.35 36.57 -44.19
N ALA A 382 -1.69 37.65 -44.62
CA ALA A 382 -0.23 37.70 -44.68
C ALA A 382 0.44 37.70 -43.29
N ALA A 383 -0.26 38.22 -42.27
CA ALA A 383 0.23 38.32 -40.91
C ALA A 383 -0.77 37.76 -39.88
N PRO A 384 -0.31 37.08 -38.81
CA PRO A 384 -1.19 36.51 -37.80
C PRO A 384 -1.97 37.59 -37.03
N LYS A 385 -1.40 38.80 -36.94
CA LYS A 385 -2.02 39.95 -36.30
C LYS A 385 -3.28 40.42 -37.04
N GLU A 386 -3.30 40.35 -38.37
CA GLU A 386 -4.46 40.75 -39.17
C GLU A 386 -5.63 39.77 -39.03
N ALA A 387 -5.31 38.47 -39.00
CA ALA A 387 -6.29 37.42 -38.70
C ALA A 387 -6.87 37.60 -37.29
N GLY A 388 -6.02 37.86 -36.29
CA GLY A 388 -6.44 38.15 -34.91
C GLY A 388 -7.30 39.42 -34.78
N GLN A 389 -6.97 40.48 -35.52
CA GLN A 389 -7.77 41.71 -35.56
C GLN A 389 -9.16 41.48 -36.18
N SER A 390 -9.23 40.64 -37.21
CA SER A 390 -10.50 40.26 -37.85
C SER A 390 -11.39 39.46 -36.91
N ILE A 391 -10.81 38.52 -36.14
CA ILE A 391 -11.51 37.78 -35.07
C ILE A 391 -12.05 38.75 -34.01
N ALA A 392 -11.21 39.65 -33.51
CA ALA A 392 -11.60 40.62 -32.48
C ALA A 392 -12.71 41.56 -32.98
N GLN A 393 -12.66 41.95 -34.25
CA GLN A 393 -13.71 42.76 -34.88
C GLN A 393 -15.04 41.98 -34.95
N LEU A 394 -15.01 40.71 -35.39
CA LEU A 394 -16.20 39.85 -35.44
C LEU A 394 -16.82 39.63 -34.05
N GLN A 395 -16.01 39.42 -33.02
CA GLN A 395 -16.50 39.24 -31.64
C GLN A 395 -17.12 40.52 -31.06
N ARG A 396 -16.60 41.71 -31.43
CA ARG A 396 -17.07 43.00 -30.90
C ARG A 396 -18.30 43.54 -31.64
N GLU A 397 -18.28 43.47 -32.97
CA GLU A 397 -19.24 44.17 -33.85
C GLU A 397 -20.26 43.22 -34.50
N GLY A 398 -20.10 41.90 -34.35
CA GLY A 398 -21.08 40.89 -34.79
C GLY A 398 -21.46 41.02 -36.27
N ALA A 399 -22.76 41.19 -36.52
CA ALA A 399 -23.34 41.31 -37.86
C ALA A 399 -22.70 42.43 -38.71
N THR A 400 -22.33 43.56 -38.10
CA THR A 400 -21.71 44.69 -38.81
C THR A 400 -20.33 44.32 -39.35
N ALA A 401 -19.51 43.64 -38.55
CA ALA A 401 -18.20 43.16 -38.98
C ALA A 401 -18.30 42.02 -39.99
N LEU A 402 -19.30 41.13 -39.85
CA LEU A 402 -19.53 40.04 -40.78
C LEU A 402 -19.79 40.56 -42.21
N ALA A 403 -20.63 41.59 -42.35
CA ALA A 403 -20.91 42.23 -43.63
C ALA A 403 -19.65 42.87 -44.26
N GLY A 404 -18.83 43.54 -43.44
CA GLY A 404 -17.60 44.18 -43.90
C GLY A 404 -16.47 43.21 -44.25
N LEU A 405 -16.41 42.06 -43.57
CA LEU A 405 -15.38 41.04 -43.77
C LEU A 405 -15.76 39.99 -44.83
N LYS A 406 -16.99 40.00 -45.35
CA LYS A 406 -17.48 39.04 -46.36
C LYS A 406 -16.51 38.78 -47.53
N PRO A 407 -15.81 39.78 -48.10
CA PRO A 407 -14.82 39.54 -49.17
C PRO A 407 -13.57 38.77 -48.73
N ARG A 408 -13.32 38.68 -47.41
CA ARG A 408 -12.19 37.96 -46.80
C ARG A 408 -12.61 36.63 -46.18
N LEU A 409 -13.83 36.17 -46.46
CA LEU A 409 -14.38 34.92 -45.96
C LEU A 409 -14.67 33.96 -47.12
N GLN A 410 -14.52 32.67 -46.85
CA GLN A 410 -14.91 31.62 -47.79
C GLN A 410 -16.43 31.43 -47.74
N THR A 411 -17.06 31.27 -48.91
CA THR A 411 -18.47 30.91 -49.00
C THR A 411 -18.67 29.46 -48.56
N LEU A 412 -19.50 29.24 -47.54
CA LEU A 412 -19.92 27.92 -47.08
C LEU A 412 -21.33 27.65 -47.57
N ALA A 413 -21.58 26.50 -48.22
CA ALA A 413 -22.85 26.21 -48.88
C ALA A 413 -24.01 25.96 -47.90
N ASP A 414 -23.72 25.46 -46.70
CA ASP A 414 -24.71 24.96 -45.74
C ASP A 414 -24.77 25.79 -44.44
N VAL A 415 -24.32 27.04 -44.48
CA VAL A 415 -24.33 27.95 -43.32
C VAL A 415 -24.94 29.28 -43.69
N SER A 416 -25.98 29.71 -42.96
CA SER A 416 -26.58 31.04 -43.13
C SER A 416 -25.84 32.11 -42.32
N ASP A 417 -25.88 33.36 -42.79
CA ASP A 417 -25.32 34.51 -42.06
C ASP A 417 -25.95 34.61 -40.66
N ASP A 418 -27.23 34.25 -40.49
CA ASP A 418 -27.93 34.24 -39.21
C ASP A 418 -27.32 33.24 -38.19
N GLN A 419 -26.88 32.05 -38.66
CA GLN A 419 -26.23 31.06 -37.80
C GLN A 419 -24.88 31.56 -37.29
N VAL A 420 -24.13 32.29 -38.13
CA VAL A 420 -22.87 32.92 -37.74
C VAL A 420 -23.11 34.05 -36.75
N ILE A 421 -24.11 34.91 -37.00
CA ILE A 421 -24.47 36.03 -36.12
C ILE A 421 -24.87 35.51 -34.73
N GLN A 422 -25.71 34.47 -34.67
CA GLN A 422 -26.12 33.86 -33.41
C GLN A 422 -24.93 33.31 -32.61
N ALA A 423 -23.94 32.71 -33.30
CA ALA A 423 -22.74 32.22 -32.65
C ALA A 423 -21.81 33.35 -32.14
N LEU A 424 -21.77 34.49 -32.84
CA LEU A 424 -21.04 35.67 -32.41
C LEU A 424 -21.72 36.36 -31.20
N GLU A 425 -23.05 36.39 -31.17
CA GLU A 425 -23.82 36.90 -30.04
C GLU A 425 -23.60 36.06 -28.78
N GLN A 426 -23.61 34.73 -28.90
CA GLN A 426 -23.28 33.82 -27.79
C GLN A 426 -21.87 34.08 -27.23
N LEU A 427 -20.89 34.33 -28.09
CA LEU A 427 -19.53 34.68 -27.69
C LEU A 427 -19.45 36.03 -26.98
N ARG A 428 -20.25 37.02 -27.40
CA ARG A 428 -20.29 38.36 -26.80
C ARG A 428 -20.97 38.34 -25.43
N GLU A 429 -22.14 37.70 -25.33
CA GLU A 429 -22.87 37.54 -24.06
C GLU A 429 -22.02 36.83 -23.00
N ALA A 430 -21.22 35.84 -23.42
CA ALA A 430 -20.30 35.14 -22.52
C ALA A 430 -19.08 35.97 -22.10
N ALA A 431 -18.71 37.02 -22.83
CA ALA A 431 -17.61 37.92 -22.47
C ALA A 431 -18.06 39.05 -21.53
N GLU A 432 -19.36 39.29 -21.42
CA GLU A 432 -19.99 40.30 -20.54
C GLU A 432 -20.41 39.73 -19.16
N GLN A 433 -20.41 38.40 -19.00
CA GLN A 433 -20.61 37.68 -17.74
C GLN A 433 -19.27 37.41 -17.04
#